data_AF-A0A3A9ZDX7-F1
#
_entry.id   AF-A0A3A9ZDX7-F1
#
_cell.length_a   1.000
_cell.length_b   1.000
_cell.length_c   1.000
_cell.angle_alpha   90.00
_cell.angle_beta   90.00
_cell.angle_gamma   90.00
#
_symmetry.space_group_name_H-M   'P 1'
#
loop_
_entity.id
_entity.type
_entity.pdbx_description
1 polymer ?
#
loop_
_entity_poly.entity_id
_entity_poly.type
_entity_poly.pdbx_seq_one_letter_code
_entity_poly.pdbx_strand_id
1 'polypeptide(L)'
;MCARASFQAEPKTMIDEVKGRMPTIAEAQLRGLPDGVPFILCRRISLDANERVVEVSDAEYLADRTELRFVTPLKPWPKRRSGGKPSGRQGGRP
;
A
#
# COMPACT_ATOMS: atom_id res chain seq x y z
N MET A 1 -23.06 -10.20 -18.04
CA MET A 1 -23.95 -10.48 -16.90
C MET A 1 -23.10 -10.41 -15.63
N CYS A 2 -23.14 -9.30 -14.89
CA CYS A 2 -22.46 -9.17 -13.60
C CYS A 2 -23.42 -9.64 -12.52
N ALA A 3 -23.08 -10.72 -11.82
CA ALA A 3 -23.81 -11.14 -10.64
C ALA A 3 -23.60 -10.10 -9.54
N ARG A 4 -24.64 -9.30 -9.24
CA ARG A 4 -24.72 -8.54 -7.99
C ARG A 4 -25.01 -9.55 -6.88
N ALA A 5 -23.95 -10.09 -6.28
CA ALA A 5 -24.05 -10.75 -4.99
C ALA A 5 -24.19 -9.66 -3.92
N SER A 6 -25.43 -9.39 -3.52
CA SER A 6 -25.73 -8.62 -2.32
C SER A 6 -25.38 -9.45 -1.08
N PHE A 7 -24.10 -9.54 -0.73
CA PHE A 7 -23.66 -10.02 0.58
C PHE A 7 -23.43 -8.79 1.45
N GLN A 8 -24.17 -8.65 2.55
CA GLN A 8 -23.93 -7.62 3.58
C GLN A 8 -22.66 -7.98 4.37
N ALA A 9 -21.50 -7.95 3.72
CA ALA A 9 -20.22 -8.10 4.39
C ALA A 9 -19.51 -6.74 4.31
N GLU A 10 -19.48 -6.04 5.45
CA GLU A 10 -18.78 -4.77 5.57
C GLU A 10 -17.27 -5.01 5.45
N PRO A 11 -16.58 -4.41 4.46
CA PRO A 11 -15.14 -4.55 4.34
C PRO A 11 -14.45 -3.80 5.49
N LYS A 12 -13.57 -4.51 6.19
CA LYS A 12 -12.77 -3.98 7.31
C LYS A 12 -11.32 -3.73 6.94
N THR A 13 -10.76 -4.59 6.09
CA THR A 13 -9.36 -4.52 5.67
C THR A 13 -9.29 -4.53 4.15
N MET A 14 -8.43 -3.70 3.60
CA MET A 14 -8.16 -3.63 2.16
C MET A 14 -6.68 -3.89 1.93
N ILE A 15 -6.37 -4.87 1.09
CA ILE A 15 -5.01 -5.22 0.68
C ILE A 15 -4.88 -4.88 -0.79
N ASP A 16 -4.01 -3.92 -1.12
CA ASP A 16 -3.68 -3.54 -2.49
C ASP A 16 -2.32 -4.11 -2.88
N GLU A 17 -2.32 -5.10 -3.78
CA GLU A 17 -1.12 -5.63 -4.42
C GLU A 17 -0.86 -4.85 -5.72
N VAL A 18 0.11 -3.95 -5.66
CA VAL A 18 0.43 -3.05 -6.77
C VAL A 18 1.71 -3.48 -7.47
N LYS A 19 1.68 -3.60 -8.80
CA LYS A 19 2.84 -3.94 -9.64
C LYS A 19 2.93 -3.01 -10.85
N GLY A 20 4.15 -2.71 -11.27
CA GLY A 20 4.42 -2.02 -12.54
C GLY A 20 4.92 -2.99 -13.60
N ARG A 21 4.46 -2.85 -14.84
CA ARG A 21 5.05 -3.56 -16.01
C ARG A 21 4.92 -2.76 -17.29
N MET A 22 5.79 -3.03 -18.26
CA MET A 22 5.60 -2.54 -19.62
C MET A 22 4.41 -3.24 -20.30
N PRO A 23 3.64 -2.54 -21.16
CA PRO A 23 2.72 -3.19 -22.06
C PRO A 23 3.49 -4.05 -23.07
N THR A 24 2.87 -5.15 -23.50
CA THR A 24 3.29 -5.86 -24.70
C THR A 24 2.94 -5.04 -25.96
N ILE A 25 3.57 -5.36 -27.10
CA ILE A 25 3.27 -4.70 -28.38
C ILE A 25 1.78 -4.81 -28.72
N ALA A 26 1.19 -5.99 -28.52
CA ALA A 26 -0.23 -6.23 -28.82
C ALA A 26 -1.16 -5.40 -27.91
N GLU A 27 -0.86 -5.28 -26.62
CA GLU A 27 -1.65 -4.46 -25.69
C GLU A 27 -1.55 -2.97 -26.03
N ALA A 28 -0.35 -2.50 -26.36
CA ALA A 28 -0.12 -1.12 -26.77
C ALA A 28 -0.91 -0.77 -28.03
N GLN A 29 -0.87 -1.64 -29.03
CA GLN A 29 -1.62 -1.46 -30.28
C GLN A 29 -3.14 -1.52 -30.06
N LEU A 30 -3.63 -2.54 -29.34
CA LEU A 30 -5.07 -2.73 -29.11
C LEU A 30 -5.70 -1.57 -28.34
N ARG A 31 -4.96 -0.98 -27.40
CA ARG A 31 -5.47 0.09 -26.52
C ARG A 31 -5.00 1.50 -26.93
N GLY A 32 -4.27 1.64 -28.04
CA GLY A 32 -3.75 2.92 -28.52
C GLY A 32 -2.87 3.62 -27.48
N LEU A 33 -2.00 2.87 -26.81
CA LEU A 33 -1.19 3.40 -25.72
C LEU A 33 -0.06 4.29 -26.25
N PRO A 34 0.31 5.36 -25.53
CA PRO A 34 1.52 6.09 -25.83
C PRO A 34 2.74 5.19 -25.63
N ASP A 35 3.74 5.40 -26.49
CA ASP A 35 4.96 4.60 -26.48
C ASP A 35 5.71 4.79 -25.16
N GLY A 36 6.20 3.67 -24.59
CA GLY A 36 6.99 3.71 -23.37
C GLY A 36 6.19 3.93 -22.07
N VAL A 37 4.85 3.98 -22.09
CA VAL A 37 4.04 4.15 -20.87
C VAL A 37 3.79 2.79 -20.19
N PRO A 38 4.26 2.58 -18.93
CA PRO A 38 3.97 1.36 -18.19
C PRO A 38 2.51 1.28 -17.72
N PHE A 39 2.08 0.06 -17.42
CA PHE A 39 0.88 -0.18 -16.64
C PHE A 39 1.18 -0.22 -15.14
N ILE A 40 0.24 0.31 -14.36
CA ILE A 40 0.06 -0.02 -12.94
C ILE A 40 -1.05 -1.06 -12.85
N LEU A 41 -0.72 -2.23 -12.32
CA LEU A 41 -1.64 -3.31 -12.04
C LEU A 41 -1.95 -3.27 -10.54
N CYS A 42 -3.21 -3.20 -10.17
CA CYS A 42 -3.64 -3.23 -8.77
C CYS A 42 -4.64 -4.36 -8.58
N ARG A 43 -4.25 -5.35 -7.77
CA ARG A 43 -5.19 -6.34 -7.23
C ARG A 43 -5.60 -5.91 -5.84
N ARG A 44 -6.88 -5.59 -5.68
CA ARG A 44 -7.49 -5.22 -4.41
C ARG A 44 -8.23 -6.41 -3.83
N ILE A 45 -7.93 -6.73 -2.58
CA ILE A 45 -8.61 -7.78 -1.81
C ILE A 45 -9.25 -7.12 -0.59
N SER A 46 -10.56 -7.20 -0.51
CA SER A 46 -11.34 -6.71 0.62
C SER A 46 -11.67 -7.87 1.56
N LEU A 47 -11.41 -7.69 2.85
CA LEU A 47 -11.67 -8.69 3.90
C LEU A 47 -12.73 -8.18 4.89
N ASP A 48 -13.61 -9.06 5.36
CA ASP A 48 -14.56 -8.76 6.44
C ASP A 48 -13.89 -8.74 7.83
N ALA A 49 -14.71 -8.56 8.88
CA ALA A 49 -14.26 -8.55 10.26
C ALA A 49 -13.66 -9.89 10.76
N ASN A 50 -13.92 -10.99 10.05
CA ASN A 50 -13.44 -12.34 10.33
C ASN A 50 -12.31 -12.77 9.38
N GLU A 51 -11.68 -11.81 8.68
CA GLU A 51 -10.60 -12.03 7.71
C GLU A 51 -11.03 -12.88 6.49
N ARG A 52 -12.33 -12.93 6.17
CA ARG A 52 -12.84 -13.62 4.99
C ARG A 52 -12.82 -12.68 3.80
N VAL A 53 -12.42 -13.18 2.64
CA VAL A 53 -12.46 -12.43 1.38
C VAL A 53 -13.92 -12.16 1.01
N VAL A 54 -14.27 -10.88 0.89
CA VAL A 54 -15.61 -10.43 0.46
C VAL A 54 -15.60 -9.96 -0.99
N GLU A 55 -14.47 -9.46 -1.45
CA GLU A 55 -14.33 -8.93 -2.80
C GLU A 55 -12.86 -9.02 -3.26
N VAL A 56 -12.68 -9.33 -4.54
CA VAL A 56 -11.41 -9.24 -5.25
C VAL A 56 -11.66 -8.46 -6.53
N SER A 57 -10.87 -7.42 -6.76
CA SER A 57 -10.93 -6.59 -7.97
C SER A 57 -9.54 -6.40 -8.55
N ASP A 58 -9.44 -6.57 -9.87
CA ASP A 58 -8.23 -6.34 -10.64
C ASP A 58 -8.44 -5.09 -11.51
N ALA A 59 -7.53 -4.12 -11.38
CA ALA A 59 -7.55 -2.88 -12.15
C ALA A 59 -6.21 -2.65 -12.85
N GLU A 60 -6.29 -2.15 -14.09
CA GLU A 60 -5.14 -1.78 -14.90
C GLU A 60 -5.21 -0.27 -15.22
N TYR A 61 -4.15 0.46 -14.88
CA TYR A 61 -4.07 1.90 -15.08
C TYR A 61 -2.82 2.26 -15.89
N LEU A 62 -2.87 3.37 -16.64
CA LEU A 62 -1.66 3.93 -17.27
C LEU A 62 -0.87 4.74 -16.24
N ALA A 63 0.42 4.48 -16.14
CA ALA A 63 1.28 5.06 -15.11
C ALA A 63 1.53 6.56 -15.28
N ASP A 64 1.39 7.10 -16.49
CA ASP A 64 1.64 8.51 -16.82
C ASP A 64 0.56 9.48 -16.31
N ARG A 65 -0.64 8.97 -16.02
CA ARG A 65 -1.81 9.77 -15.59
C ARG A 65 -2.50 9.26 -14.35
N THR A 66 -1.89 8.32 -13.63
CA THR A 66 -2.45 7.70 -12.43
C THR A 66 -1.52 7.91 -11.25
N GLU A 67 -2.06 8.45 -10.16
CA GLU A 67 -1.36 8.61 -8.88
C GLU A 67 -2.01 7.71 -7.82
N LEU A 68 -1.19 6.93 -7.11
CA LEU A 68 -1.62 6.19 -5.92
C LEU A 68 -1.04 6.88 -4.69
N ARG A 69 -1.91 7.50 -3.89
CA ARG A 69 -1.53 8.20 -2.67
C ARG A 69 -1.94 7.41 -1.43
N PHE A 70 -0.95 7.02 -0.62
CA PHE A 70 -1.15 6.32 0.64
C PHE A 70 -0.80 7.25 1.81
N VAL A 71 -1.69 7.30 2.81
CA VAL A 71 -1.44 8.03 4.06
C VAL A 71 -1.49 7.02 5.20
N THR A 72 -0.32 6.73 5.78
CA THR A 72 -0.19 5.80 6.91
C THR A 72 -0.03 6.60 8.20
N PRO A 73 -1.03 6.64 9.09
CA PRO A 73 -0.88 7.31 10.38
C PRO A 73 0.11 6.53 11.25
N LEU A 74 1.21 7.18 11.62
CA LEU A 74 2.23 6.60 12.50
C LEU A 74 1.97 6.95 13.96
N LYS A 75 2.23 6.00 14.86
CA LYS A 75 2.26 6.28 16.30
C LYS A 75 3.58 6.98 16.66
N PRO A 76 3.58 7.92 17.62
CA PRO A 76 4.82 8.51 18.12
C PRO A 76 5.78 7.43 18.63
N TRP A 77 7.08 7.66 18.45
CA TRP A 77 8.12 6.81 19.02
C TRP A 77 7.99 6.78 20.56
N PRO A 78 8.24 5.62 21.21
CA PRO A 78 8.34 5.57 22.66
C PRO A 78 9.42 6.57 23.13
N LYS A 79 9.13 7.36 24.17
CA LYS A 79 10.13 8.30 24.74
C LYS A 79 11.37 7.50 25.12
N ARG A 80 12.51 7.81 24.49
CA ARG A 80 13.80 7.28 24.90
C ARG A 80 13.97 7.62 26.38
N ARG A 81 14.08 6.62 27.26
CA ARG A 81 14.38 6.85 28.68
C ARG A 81 15.67 7.65 28.71
N SER A 82 15.62 8.92 29.10
CA SER A 82 16.80 9.73 29.33
C SER A 82 17.55 9.05 30.47
N GLY A 83 18.61 8.31 30.12
CA GLY A 83 19.52 7.71 31.09
C GLY A 83 20.01 8.79 32.04
N GLY A 84 19.80 8.58 33.33
CA GLY A 84 20.28 9.47 34.37
C GLY A 84 21.78 9.72 34.20
N LYS A 85 22.18 10.99 34.33
CA LYS A 85 23.58 11.40 34.37
C LYS A 85 24.26 10.62 35.52
N PRO A 86 25.37 9.90 35.30
CA PRO A 86 26.08 9.29 36.42
C PRO A 86 26.62 10.41 37.30
N SER A 87 26.10 10.48 38.52
CA SER A 87 26.58 11.36 39.57
C SER A 87 27.99 10.94 39.97
N GLY A 88 28.96 11.82 39.73
CA GLY A 88 30.12 12.04 40.58
C GLY A 88 31.14 10.90 40.74
N ARG A 89 32.36 11.14 40.26
CA ARG A 89 33.57 10.74 41.00
C ARG A 89 34.57 11.89 40.96
N GLN A 90 34.63 12.65 42.05
CA GLN A 90 35.80 13.48 42.36
C GLN A 90 36.93 12.51 42.69
N GLY A 91 38.00 12.53 41.91
CA GLY A 91 39.24 11.82 42.17
C GLY A 91 40.39 12.75 41.81
N GLY A 92 41.08 13.24 42.84
CA GLY A 92 42.10 14.27 42.75
C GLY A 92 43.33 13.87 41.94
N ARG A 93 44.00 14.90 41.42
CA ARG A 93 45.33 14.87 40.82
C ARG A 93 46.38 14.89 41.94
N PRO A 94 47.46 14.09 41.88
CA PRO A 94 48.73 14.51 42.45
C PRO A 94 49.36 15.63 41.60
#